data_AF-A0A392VZ31-F1
#
_entry.id   AF-A0A392VZ31-F1
#
_cell.length_a   1.000
_cell.length_b   1.000
_cell.length_c   1.000
_cell.angle_alpha   90.00
_cell.angle_beta   90.00
_cell.angle_gamma   90.00
#
_symmetry.space_group_name_H-M   'P 1'
#
loop_
_entity.id
_entity.type
_entity.pdbx_description
1 polymer ?
#
loop_
_entity_poly.entity_id
_entity_poly.type
_entity_poly.pdbx_seq_one_letter_code
_entity_poly.pdbx_strand_id
1 'polypeptide(L)' 'SAEVTLIAEEEMKADPAGLYADFSRADLVKTVLDWQGSVVEVSSSQFRNAIAQIQLLNPNVEFNLDGL' A
#
# COMPACT_ATOMS: atom_id res chain seq x y z
N SER A 1 11.27 27.74 -16.45
CA SER A 1 9.92 27.78 -17.06
C SER A 1 8.90 27.64 -15.95
N ALA A 2 7.71 28.23 -16.06
CA ALA A 2 6.65 28.14 -15.05
C ALA A 2 6.29 26.68 -14.70
N GLU A 3 6.39 25.77 -15.66
CA GLU A 3 6.16 24.33 -15.50
C GLU A 3 7.11 23.66 -14.49
N VAL A 4 8.40 23.99 -14.52
CA VAL A 4 9.39 23.47 -13.57
C VAL A 4 9.08 23.94 -12.15
N THR A 5 8.58 25.17 -12.00
CA THR A 5 8.18 25.71 -10.71
C THR A 5 6.94 25.02 -10.16
N LEU A 6 5.94 24.74 -11.00
CA LEU A 6 4.74 24.01 -10.60
C LEU A 6 5.04 22.57 -10.17
N ILE A 7 5.89 21.86 -10.93
CA ILE A 7 6.33 20.49 -10.59
C ILE A 7 7.01 20.46 -9.22
N ALA A 8 7.91 21.42 -8.94
CA ALA A 8 8.60 21.49 -7.66
C ALA A 8 7.67 21.76 -6.47
N GLU A 9 6.61 22.57 -6.65
CA GLU A 9 5.60 22.80 -5.62
C GLU A 9 4.76 21.54 -5.34
N GLU A 10 4.40 20.81 -6.39
CA GLU A 10 3.67 19.53 -6.26
C GLU A 10 4.53 18.45 -5.59
N GLU A 11 5.80 18.34 -5.97
CA GLU A 11 6.76 17.44 -5.34
C GLU A 11 6.94 17.75 -3.85
N MET A 12 7.11 19.01 -3.48
CA MET A 12 7.23 19.44 -2.08
C MET A 12 5.95 19.16 -1.26
N LYS A 13 4.78 19.17 -1.90
CA LYS A 13 3.51 18.80 -1.25
C LYS A 13 3.38 17.29 -1.05
N ALA A 14 3.84 16.50 -2.01
CA ALA A 14 3.80 15.04 -1.96
C ALA A 14 4.87 14.44 -1.03
N ASP A 15 6.04 15.08 -0.96
CA ASP A 15 7.18 14.70 -0.13
C ASP A 15 7.69 15.89 0.70
N PRO A 16 6.93 16.32 1.72
CA PRO A 16 7.30 17.48 2.55
C PRO A 16 8.57 17.24 3.39
N ALA A 17 8.98 15.99 3.55
CA ALA A 17 10.20 15.61 4.26
C ALA A 17 11.42 15.49 3.33
N GLY A 18 11.22 15.58 2.00
CA GLY A 18 12.28 15.42 1.01
C GLY A 18 12.92 14.03 1.01
N LEU A 19 12.20 13.00 1.46
CA LEU A 19 12.71 11.63 1.57
C LEU A 19 13.11 11.03 0.20
N TYR A 20 12.44 11.46 -0.86
CA TYR A 20 12.61 10.94 -2.23
C TYR A 20 13.32 11.92 -3.16
N ALA A 21 13.64 13.14 -2.70
CA ALA A 21 14.23 14.19 -3.52
C ALA A 21 15.58 13.78 -4.14
N ASP A 22 16.37 12.98 -3.40
CA ASP A 22 17.68 12.49 -3.85
C ASP A 22 17.63 11.10 -4.49
N PHE A 23 16.44 10.50 -4.64
CA PHE A 23 16.32 9.16 -5.19
C PHE A 23 16.65 9.14 -6.68
N SER A 24 17.42 8.14 -7.11
CA SER A 24 17.45 7.83 -8.54
C SER A 24 16.06 7.36 -8.98
N ARG A 25 15.75 7.49 -10.28
CA ARG A 25 14.49 6.97 -10.83
C ARG A 25 14.30 5.48 -10.54
N ALA A 26 15.38 4.70 -10.54
CA ALA A 26 15.34 3.27 -10.24
C ALA A 26 14.99 3.01 -8.76
N ASP A 27 15.57 3.78 -7.84
CA ASP A 27 15.30 3.66 -6.41
C ASP A 27 13.86 4.04 -6.08
N LEU A 28 13.34 5.11 -6.69
CA LEU A 28 11.94 5.51 -6.51
C LEU A 28 10.97 4.41 -6.98
N VAL A 29 11.21 3.83 -8.16
CA VAL A 29 10.40 2.72 -8.69
C VAL A 29 10.47 1.52 -7.76
N LYS A 30 11.65 1.17 -7.27
CA LYS A 30 11.83 0.06 -6.33
C LYS A 30 11.02 0.28 -5.05
N THR A 31 11.12 1.47 -4.44
CA THR A 31 10.39 1.78 -3.21
C THR A 31 8.88 1.71 -3.38
N VAL A 32 8.35 2.17 -4.52
CA VAL A 32 6.92 2.03 -4.83
C VAL A 32 6.51 0.55 -4.92
N LEU A 33 7.31 -0.29 -5.61
CA LEU A 33 7.01 -1.72 -5.75
C LEU A 33 7.10 -2.46 -4.41
N ASP A 34 8.11 -2.17 -3.60
CA ASP A 34 8.28 -2.76 -2.27
C ASP A 34 7.09 -2.40 -1.35
N TRP A 35 6.66 -1.13 -1.39
CA TRP A 35 5.49 -0.67 -0.66
C TRP A 35 4.20 -1.34 -1.14
N GLN A 36 3.99 -1.46 -2.46
CA GLN A 36 2.83 -2.15 -3.03
C GLN A 36 2.77 -3.62 -2.58
N GLY A 37 3.91 -4.32 -2.61
CA GLY A 37 4.00 -5.70 -2.12
C GLY A 37 3.62 -5.81 -0.64
N SER A 38 4.14 -4.91 0.19
CA SER A 38 3.83 -4.85 1.62
C SER A 38 2.35 -4.62 1.90
N VAL A 39 1.71 -3.67 1.18
CA VAL A 39 0.28 -3.40 1.33
C VAL A 39 -0.57 -4.62 0.98
N VAL A 40 -0.23 -5.33 -0.11
CA VAL A 40 -0.95 -6.56 -0.51
C VAL A 40 -0.86 -7.64 0.57
N GLU A 41 0.33 -7.86 1.12
CA GLU A 41 0.54 -8.85 2.19
C GLU A 41 -0.24 -8.47 3.47
N VAL A 42 -0.16 -7.20 3.89
CA VAL A 42 -0.90 -6.70 5.06
C VAL A 42 -2.41 -6.81 4.86
N SER A 43 -2.93 -6.40 3.71
CA SER A 43 -4.36 -6.51 3.40
C SER A 43 -4.84 -7.96 3.36
N SER A 44 -4.04 -8.88 2.81
CA SER A 44 -4.34 -10.32 2.82
C SER A 44 -4.42 -10.88 4.24
N SER A 45 -3.46 -10.52 5.10
CA SER A 45 -3.45 -10.92 6.51
C SER A 45 -4.66 -10.38 7.28
N GLN A 46 -4.99 -9.10 7.09
CA GLN A 46 -6.17 -8.48 7.69
C GLN A 46 -7.48 -9.15 7.24
N PHE A 47 -7.59 -9.48 5.96
CA PHE A 47 -8.75 -10.18 5.43
C PHE A 47 -8.90 -11.57 6.07
N ARG A 48 -7.82 -12.36 6.14
CA ARG A 48 -7.82 -13.67 6.81
C ARG A 48 -8.21 -13.57 8.28
N ASN A 49 -7.72 -12.55 8.99
CA ASN A 49 -8.11 -12.30 10.38
C ASN A 49 -9.59 -11.94 10.52
N ALA A 50 -10.15 -11.14 9.61
CA ALA A 50 -11.58 -10.83 9.61
C ALA A 50 -12.43 -12.08 9.35
N ILE A 51 -12.03 -12.93 8.40
CA ILE A 51 -12.70 -14.23 8.15
C ILE A 51 -12.67 -15.11 9.40
N ALA A 52 -11.53 -15.23 10.06
CA ALA A 52 -11.40 -16.02 11.30
C ALA A 52 -12.33 -15.50 12.42
N GLN A 53 -12.46 -14.18 12.57
CA GLN A 53 -13.38 -13.57 13.54
C GLN A 53 -14.85 -13.88 13.19
N ILE A 54 -15.22 -13.81 11.91
CA ILE A 54 -16.58 -14.12 11.46
C ILE A 54 -16.90 -15.60 11.73
N GLN A 55 -15.97 -16.51 11.44
CA GLN A 55 -16.16 -17.95 11.70
C GLN A 55 -16.33 -18.24 13.19
N LEU A 56 -15.53 -17.60 14.05
CA LEU A 56 -15.62 -17.75 15.50
C LEU A 56 -17.01 -17.32 16.03
N LEU A 57 -17.56 -16.25 15.48
CA LEU A 57 -18.88 -15.73 15.86
C LEU A 57 -20.05 -16.55 15.29
N ASN A 58 -19.80 -17.39 14.28
CA ASN A 58 -20.83 -18.15 13.58
C ASN A 58 -20.46 -19.65 13.49
N PRO A 59 -20.38 -20.36 14.63
CA PRO A 59 -19.83 -21.72 14.69
C PRO A 59 -20.69 -22.78 13.97
N ASN A 60 -21.95 -22.46 13.67
CA ASN A 60 -22.90 -23.38 13.01
C ASN A 60 -23.09 -23.06 11.52
N VAL A 61 -22.32 -22.12 10.97
CA VAL A 61 -22.38 -21.72 9.57
C VAL A 61 -21.15 -22.25 8.86
N GLU A 62 -21.36 -22.96 7.75
CA GLU A 62 -20.28 -23.39 6.87
C GLU A 62 -19.93 -22.26 5.89
N PHE A 63 -18.64 -21.93 5.79
CA PHE A 63 -18.14 -20.87 4.94
C PHE A 63 -17.44 -21.48 3.72
N ASN A 64 -17.83 -21.05 2.51
CA ASN A 64 -17.05 -21.33 1.31
C ASN A 64 -15.85 -20.37 1.28
N LEU A 65 -14.63 -20.92 1.22
CA LEU A 65 -13.37 -20.17 1.19
C LEU A 65 -12.60 -20.40 -0.12
N ASP A 66 -13.26 -20.82 -1.19
CA ASP A 66 -12.64 -21.06 -2.48
C ASP A 66 -12.04 -19.75 -3.02
N GLY A 67 -10.76 -19.82 -3.42
CA GLY A 67 -10.02 -18.65 -3.92
C GLY A 67 -9.38 -17.78 -2.83
N LEU A 68 -9.49 -18.17 -1.56
CA LEU A 68 -8.73 -17.58 -0.45
C LEU A 68 -7.29 -18.12 -0.37
#